data_AF-A0AAU9Y4S9-F1
#
_entry.id   AF-A0AAU9Y4S9-F1
#
_cell.length_a   1.000
_cell.length_b   1.000
_cell.length_c   1.000
_cell.angle_alpha   90.00
_cell.angle_beta   90.00
_cell.angle_gamma   90.00
#
_symmetry.space_group_name_H-M   'P 1'
#
loop_
_entity.id
_entity.type
_entity.pdbx_description
1 polymer ?
#
loop_
_entity_poly.entity_id
_entity_poly.type
_entity_poly.pdbx_seq_one_letter_code
_entity_poly.pdbx_strand_id
1 'polypeptide(L)'
;MKCSTNQLRIIALNMLLFVFTKTVAYPSGLEVINVTFCGNYDKTAKIKISPWPFIPTGAIVNLTVIFTPAVDVLDVTIEYEYGLESESKAVIRGRNDHVCESNPDFCNLPAGETQVKTISKKLTELPPVLKVIN
;
A
#
# COMPACT_ATOMS: atom_id res chain seq x y z
N MET A 1 -6.90 -22.24 -51.05
CA MET A 1 -7.82 -21.82 -49.97
C MET A 1 -7.80 -20.29 -49.89
N LYS A 2 -8.75 -19.61 -50.55
CA LYS A 2 -8.80 -18.13 -50.60
C LYS A 2 -9.56 -17.65 -49.36
N CYS A 3 -8.84 -17.15 -48.34
CA CYS A 3 -9.48 -16.40 -47.28
C CYS A 3 -10.09 -15.13 -47.89
N SER A 4 -11.43 -15.03 -47.85
CA SER A 4 -12.15 -13.84 -48.29
C SER A 4 -11.70 -12.62 -47.48
N THR A 5 -11.53 -11.47 -48.15
CA THR A 5 -11.14 -10.18 -47.53
C THR A 5 -12.02 -9.82 -46.32
N ASN A 6 -13.27 -10.30 -46.29
CA ASN A 6 -14.19 -10.11 -45.17
C ASN A 6 -13.76 -10.89 -43.92
N GLN A 7 -13.18 -12.09 -44.06
CA GLN A 7 -12.69 -12.86 -42.91
C GLN A 7 -11.44 -12.26 -42.29
N LEU A 8 -10.53 -11.72 -43.11
CA LEU A 8 -9.35 -10.97 -42.64
C LEU A 8 -9.76 -9.72 -41.84
N ARG A 9 -10.80 -9.00 -42.28
CA ARG A 9 -11.35 -7.85 -41.55
C ARG A 9 -11.96 -8.25 -40.21
N ILE A 10 -12.69 -9.36 -40.16
CA ILE A 10 -13.30 -9.87 -38.91
C ILE A 10 -12.21 -10.30 -37.92
N ILE A 11 -11.17 -11.01 -38.38
CA ILE A 11 -10.05 -11.41 -37.53
C ILE A 11 -9.30 -10.18 -37.00
N ALA A 12 -9.03 -9.20 -37.86
CA ALA A 12 -8.38 -7.95 -37.46
C ALA A 12 -9.23 -7.17 -36.45
N LEU A 13 -10.55 -7.09 -36.65
CA LEU A 13 -11.48 -6.42 -35.73
C LEU A 13 -11.53 -7.13 -34.37
N ASN A 14 -11.55 -8.46 -34.35
CA ASN A 14 -11.51 -9.26 -33.12
C ASN A 14 -10.17 -9.08 -32.37
N MET A 15 -9.05 -9.05 -33.09
CA MET A 15 -7.74 -8.77 -32.50
C MET A 15 -7.66 -7.35 -31.94
N LEU A 16 -8.22 -6.36 -32.65
CA LEU A 16 -8.28 -4.97 -32.21
C LEU A 16 -9.15 -4.83 -30.94
N LEU A 17 -10.30 -5.49 -30.90
CA LEU A 17 -11.17 -5.58 -29.72
C LEU A 17 -10.45 -6.27 -28.55
N PHE A 18 -9.62 -7.28 -28.80
CA PHE A 18 -8.81 -7.93 -27.77
C PHE A 18 -7.72 -6.99 -27.21
N VAL A 19 -7.13 -6.16 -28.06
CA VAL A 19 -6.16 -5.13 -27.65
C VAL A 19 -6.85 -4.03 -26.82
N PHE A 20 -8.03 -3.57 -27.23
CA PHE A 20 -8.78 -2.56 -26.46
C PHE A 20 -9.33 -3.11 -25.14
N THR A 21 -9.76 -4.38 -25.09
CA THR A 21 -10.23 -4.99 -23.83
C THR A 21 -9.09 -5.24 -22.85
N LYS A 22 -7.85 -5.49 -23.33
CA LYS A 22 -6.65 -5.48 -22.45
C LYS A 22 -6.29 -4.10 -21.91
N THR A 23 -6.71 -3.02 -22.57
CA THR A 23 -6.52 -1.65 -22.05
C THR A 23 -7.57 -1.21 -21.04
N VAL A 24 -8.64 -1.98 -20.86
CA VAL A 24 -9.49 -1.87 -19.65
C VAL A 24 -8.83 -2.69 -18.55
N ALA A 25 -7.57 -2.35 -18.27
CA ALA A 25 -6.83 -2.92 -17.16
C ALA A 25 -7.61 -2.56 -15.89
N TYR A 26 -8.21 -3.56 -15.26
CA TYR A 26 -8.65 -3.45 -13.88
C TYR A 26 -7.46 -2.85 -13.11
N PRO A 27 -7.62 -1.72 -12.41
CA PRO A 27 -6.49 -1.11 -11.75
C PRO A 27 -5.98 -2.11 -10.71
N SER A 28 -4.79 -2.67 -10.96
CA SER A 28 -4.07 -3.42 -9.93
C SER A 28 -3.75 -2.46 -8.79
N GLY A 29 -4.00 -2.87 -7.55
CA GLY A 29 -3.82 -2.00 -6.40
C GLY A 29 -4.19 -2.68 -5.09
N LEU A 30 -4.09 -1.92 -4.01
CA LEU A 30 -4.49 -2.32 -2.67
C LEU A 30 -5.77 -1.59 -2.29
N GLU A 31 -6.79 -2.33 -1.89
CA GLU A 31 -7.96 -1.78 -1.21
C GLU A 31 -7.79 -1.92 0.30
N VAL A 32 -7.88 -0.80 1.00
CA VAL A 32 -7.79 -0.78 2.46
C VAL A 32 -9.19 -0.77 3.04
N ILE A 33 -9.60 -1.91 3.60
CA ILE A 33 -10.96 -2.10 4.14
C ILE A 33 -11.09 -1.45 5.52
N ASN A 34 -10.09 -1.64 6.39
CA ASN A 34 -10.10 -1.14 7.75
C ASN A 34 -8.68 -0.83 8.24
N VAL A 35 -8.55 0.20 9.06
CA VAL A 35 -7.32 0.52 9.79
C VAL A 35 -7.70 0.83 11.22
N THR A 36 -7.15 0.03 12.14
CA THR A 36 -7.34 0.20 13.57
C THR A 36 -6.00 0.25 14.26
N PHE A 37 -5.93 1.00 15.34
CA PHE A 37 -4.78 0.97 16.22
C PHE A 37 -4.91 -0.22 17.17
N CYS A 38 -3.83 -0.97 17.29
CA CYS A 38 -3.74 -2.09 18.22
C CYS A 38 -3.02 -1.67 19.50
N GLY A 39 -3.40 -2.27 20.64
CA GLY A 39 -2.72 -2.08 21.93
C GLY A 39 -3.22 -0.90 22.75
N ASN A 40 -2.47 -0.58 23.82
CA ASN A 40 -2.71 0.59 24.65
C ASN A 40 -1.96 1.77 24.05
N TYR A 41 -2.70 2.69 23.45
CA TYR A 41 -2.17 3.91 22.86
C TYR A 41 -2.95 5.12 23.39
N ASP A 42 -2.36 6.30 23.28
CA ASP A 42 -3.07 7.54 23.55
C ASP A 42 -4.20 7.71 22.51
N LYS A 43 -5.44 7.83 22.96
CA LYS A 43 -6.64 7.95 22.09
C LYS A 43 -6.57 9.14 21.14
N THR A 44 -5.64 10.06 21.34
CA THR A 44 -5.39 11.20 20.45
C THR A 44 -4.64 10.84 19.17
N ALA A 45 -4.03 9.65 19.07
CA ALA A 45 -3.32 9.21 17.87
C ALA A 45 -4.27 9.06 16.66
N LYS A 46 -3.84 9.56 15.50
CA LYS A 46 -4.58 9.49 14.23
C LYS A 46 -3.66 9.05 13.10
N ILE A 47 -4.18 8.19 12.23
CA ILE A 47 -3.52 7.80 10.98
C ILE A 47 -4.33 8.37 9.82
N LYS A 48 -3.63 8.92 8.83
CA LYS A 48 -4.18 9.27 7.53
C LYS A 48 -3.38 8.56 6.45
N ILE A 49 -4.08 7.97 5.49
CA ILE A 49 -3.49 7.30 4.35
C ILE A 49 -4.03 7.99 3.10
N SER A 50 -3.15 8.29 2.15
CA SER A 50 -3.54 8.78 0.84
C SER A 50 -2.71 8.11 -0.26
N PRO A 51 -3.32 7.67 -1.37
CA PRO A 51 -4.76 7.64 -1.65
C PRO A 51 -5.53 6.61 -0.80
N TRP A 52 -6.83 6.83 -0.60
CA TRP A 52 -7.74 5.97 0.18
C TRP A 52 -9.12 5.91 -0.49
N PRO A 53 -9.87 4.81 -0.39
CA PRO A 53 -9.50 3.50 0.18
C PRO A 53 -8.67 2.65 -0.78
N PHE A 54 -8.61 3.04 -2.04
CA PHE A 54 -7.90 2.30 -3.08
C PHE A 54 -6.58 2.97 -3.43
N ILE A 55 -5.50 2.19 -3.40
CA ILE A 55 -4.15 2.60 -3.75
C ILE A 55 -3.73 1.90 -5.04
N PRO A 56 -3.65 2.63 -6.17
CA PRO A 56 -3.23 2.03 -7.42
C PRO A 56 -1.74 1.67 -7.41
N THR A 57 -1.39 0.55 -8.04
CA THR A 57 0.00 0.18 -8.28
C THR A 57 0.73 1.30 -9.03
N GLY A 58 1.94 1.61 -8.59
CA GLY A 58 2.76 2.70 -9.13
C GLY A 58 2.48 4.08 -8.53
N ALA A 59 1.42 4.24 -7.73
CA ALA A 59 1.14 5.50 -7.04
C ALA A 59 2.03 5.71 -5.81
N ILE A 60 2.20 6.97 -5.43
CA ILE A 60 2.84 7.34 -4.17
C ILE A 60 1.80 7.25 -3.06
N VAL A 61 2.10 6.46 -2.04
CA VAL A 61 1.34 6.32 -0.81
C VAL A 61 1.96 7.21 0.23
N ASN A 62 1.15 8.07 0.85
CA ASN A 62 1.53 8.84 2.02
C ASN A 62 0.81 8.26 3.23
N LEU A 63 1.59 7.85 4.23
CA LEU A 63 1.13 7.49 5.55
C LEU A 63 1.49 8.61 6.50
N THR A 64 0.50 9.35 6.97
CA THR A 64 0.68 10.41 7.97
C THR A 64 0.21 9.91 9.33
N VAL A 65 1.09 9.96 10.32
CA VAL A 65 0.79 9.65 11.72
C VAL A 65 0.81 10.96 12.51
N ILE A 66 -0.25 11.17 13.29
CA ILE A 66 -0.43 12.32 14.17
C ILE A 66 -0.53 11.78 15.59
N PHE A 67 0.36 12.22 16.48
CA PHE A 67 0.36 11.76 17.87
C PHE A 67 1.01 12.79 18.78
N THR A 68 0.69 12.74 20.07
CA THR A 68 1.33 13.56 21.10
C THR A 68 2.01 12.61 22.08
N PRO A 69 3.35 12.55 22.13
CA PRO A 69 4.04 11.61 22.99
C PRO A 69 3.96 12.07 24.45
N ALA A 70 3.71 11.14 25.38
CA ALA A 70 3.67 11.44 26.81
C ALA A 70 5.07 11.59 27.44
N VAL A 71 6.10 11.09 26.75
CA VAL A 71 7.52 11.11 27.15
C VAL A 71 8.37 11.47 25.95
N ASP A 72 9.60 11.94 26.18
CA ASP A 72 10.53 12.24 25.09
C ASP A 72 10.85 10.96 24.29
N VAL A 73 10.71 11.05 22.97
CA VAL A 73 10.99 9.94 22.06
C VAL A 73 12.37 10.13 21.47
N LEU A 74 13.35 9.38 21.98
CA LEU A 74 14.73 9.46 21.52
C LEU A 74 14.98 8.65 20.25
N ASP A 75 14.30 7.52 20.12
CA ASP A 75 14.49 6.56 19.03
C ASP A 75 13.15 5.94 18.62
N VAL A 76 13.07 5.47 17.37
CA VAL A 76 11.87 4.89 16.78
C VAL A 76 12.21 3.61 16.05
N THR A 77 11.45 2.56 16.32
CA THR A 77 11.55 1.26 15.66
C THR A 77 10.23 0.91 14.99
N ILE A 78 10.28 0.28 13.82
CA ILE A 78 9.08 -0.20 13.12
C ILE A 78 9.11 -1.72 13.06
N GLU A 79 8.11 -2.36 13.65
CA GLU A 79 7.83 -3.79 13.49
C GLU A 79 6.59 -3.97 12.61
N TYR A 80 6.66 -4.91 11.68
CA TYR A 80 5.55 -5.21 10.78
C TYR A 80 5.33 -6.71 10.65
N GLU A 81 4.06 -7.08 10.51
CA GLU A 81 3.61 -8.45 10.34
C GLU A 81 2.61 -8.49 9.17
N TYR A 82 2.92 -9.28 8.15
CA TYR A 82 2.03 -9.55 7.02
C TYR A 82 1.53 -10.99 7.12
N GLY A 83 0.21 -11.18 7.19
CA GLY A 83 -0.44 -12.48 7.10
C GLY A 83 -1.45 -12.50 5.96
N LEU A 84 -1.65 -13.67 5.36
CA LEU A 84 -2.83 -13.91 4.53
C LEU A 84 -3.95 -14.44 5.40
N GLU A 85 -5.10 -13.78 5.35
CA GLU A 85 -6.30 -14.20 6.09
C GLU A 85 -6.74 -15.63 5.71
N SER A 86 -6.44 -16.07 4.49
CA SER A 86 -6.79 -17.39 3.97
C SER A 86 -5.81 -18.52 4.34
N GLU A 87 -4.59 -18.20 4.80
CA GLU A 87 -3.59 -19.22 5.14
C GLU A 87 -2.95 -18.92 6.50
N SER A 88 -3.29 -19.74 7.50
CA SER A 88 -2.79 -19.70 8.87
C SER A 88 -1.28 -19.98 9.02
N LYS A 89 -0.45 -19.75 7.99
CA LYS A 89 0.92 -20.26 7.94
C LYS A 89 1.99 -19.39 7.27
N ALA A 90 1.66 -18.25 6.66
CA ALA A 90 2.68 -17.36 6.11
C ALA A 90 2.59 -15.98 6.76
N VAL A 91 3.23 -15.86 7.93
CA VAL A 91 3.40 -14.60 8.63
C VAL A 91 4.81 -14.09 8.31
N ILE A 92 4.91 -13.10 7.41
CA ILE A 92 6.19 -12.41 7.19
C ILE A 92 6.31 -11.34 8.27
N ARG A 93 7.27 -11.53 9.17
CA ARG A 93 7.64 -10.53 10.18
C ARG A 93 8.89 -9.80 9.73
N GLY A 94 8.93 -8.52 9.97
CA GLY A 94 10.14 -7.73 9.85
C GLY A 94 10.19 -6.64 10.90
N ARG A 95 11.42 -6.21 11.15
CA ARG A 95 11.74 -5.15 12.09
C ARG A 95 12.77 -4.25 11.47
N ASN A 96 12.59 -2.95 11.64
CA ASN A 96 13.55 -1.94 11.25
C ASN A 96 13.87 -1.08 12.48
N ASP A 97 15.08 -1.26 13.00
CA ASP A 97 15.60 -0.49 14.13
C ASP A 97 16.32 0.80 13.68
N HIS A 98 16.60 0.95 12.38
CA HIS A 98 17.37 2.08 11.83
C HIS A 98 16.46 3.15 11.22
N VAL A 99 15.28 3.37 11.81
CA VAL A 99 14.32 4.37 11.30
C VAL A 99 14.91 5.77 11.43
N CYS A 100 15.58 6.07 12.54
CA CYS A 100 16.22 7.36 12.77
C CYS A 100 17.38 7.67 11.83
N GLU A 101 18.12 6.65 11.40
CA GLU A 101 19.20 6.82 10.42
C GLU A 101 18.63 7.18 9.03
N SER A 102 17.53 6.53 8.67
CA SER A 102 16.89 6.72 7.37
C SER A 102 15.97 7.94 7.32
N ASN A 103 15.37 8.31 8.45
CA ASN A 103 14.37 9.37 8.60
C ASN A 103 14.58 10.07 9.95
N PRO A 104 15.60 10.95 10.07
CA PRO A 104 15.94 11.62 11.33
C PRO A 104 14.80 12.48 11.89
N ASP A 105 13.88 12.92 11.02
CA ASP A 105 12.69 13.69 11.42
C ASP A 105 11.74 12.92 12.35
N PHE A 106 11.88 11.59 12.46
CA PHE A 106 11.07 10.78 13.36
C PHE A 106 11.63 10.70 14.78
N CYS A 107 12.74 11.36 15.07
CA CYS A 107 13.54 11.12 16.28
C CYS A 107 13.77 12.40 17.06
N ASN A 108 14.13 12.25 18.34
CA ASN A 108 14.22 13.35 19.31
C ASN A 108 12.92 14.18 19.37
N LEU A 109 11.78 13.50 19.49
CA LEU A 109 10.47 14.15 19.56
C LEU A 109 10.17 14.51 21.03
N PRO A 110 9.96 15.79 21.34
CA PRO A 110 9.72 16.23 22.71
C PRO A 110 8.35 15.77 23.23
N ALA A 111 8.29 15.48 24.53
CA ALA A 111 7.06 15.16 25.24
C ALA A 111 6.05 16.31 25.15
N GLY A 112 4.77 15.98 25.04
CA GLY A 112 3.65 16.93 25.09
C GLY A 112 3.43 17.74 23.82
N GLU A 113 4.32 17.68 22.82
CA GLU A 113 4.14 18.37 21.55
C GLU A 113 3.50 17.47 20.50
N THR A 114 2.41 17.92 19.88
CA THR A 114 1.75 17.16 18.81
C THR A 114 2.65 17.09 17.57
N GLN A 115 3.00 15.86 17.20
CA GLN A 115 3.82 15.53 16.05
C GLN A 115 2.94 15.16 14.87
N VAL A 116 3.28 15.68 13.68
CA VAL A 116 2.70 15.28 12.40
C VAL A 116 3.82 14.76 11.52
N LYS A 117 3.88 13.44 11.33
CA LYS A 117 4.96 12.80 10.59
C LYS A 117 4.41 12.04 9.40
N THR A 118 5.01 12.22 8.23
CA THR A 118 4.54 11.59 6.98
C THR A 118 5.65 10.77 6.37
N ILE A 119 5.32 9.52 6.01
CA ILE A 119 6.18 8.65 5.21
C ILE A 119 5.55 8.49 3.84
N SER A 120 6.33 8.76 2.80
CA SER A 120 5.93 8.56 1.42
C SER A 120 6.65 7.35 0.83
N LYS A 121 5.90 6.39 0.29
CA LYS A 121 6.46 5.24 -0.43
C LYS A 121 5.68 4.99 -1.72
N LYS A 122 6.39 4.66 -2.78
CA LYS A 122 5.76 4.20 -4.02
C LYS A 122 5.28 2.77 -3.83
N LEU A 123 3.99 2.51 -4.10
CA LEU A 123 3.47 1.15 -4.15
C LEU A 123 4.03 0.47 -5.41
N THR A 124 5.02 -0.39 -5.25
CA THR A 124 5.51 -1.25 -6.33
C THR A 124 4.53 -2.40 -6.58
N GLU A 125 4.80 -3.21 -7.61
CA GLU A 125 3.99 -4.40 -7.89
C GLU A 125 3.83 -5.25 -6.62
N LEU A 126 2.59 -5.65 -6.36
CA LEU A 126 2.28 -6.53 -5.24
C LEU A 126 2.96 -7.89 -5.48
N PRO A 127 3.64 -8.48 -4.49
CA PRO A 127 4.16 -9.83 -4.63
C PRO A 127 3.01 -10.77 -5.00
N PRO A 128 3.22 -11.73 -5.92
CA PRO A 128 2.16 -12.58 -6.49
C PRO A 128 1.37 -13.39 -5.46
N VAL A 129 1.85 -13.48 -4.22
CA VAL A 129 1.18 -14.10 -3.08
C VAL A 129 -0.03 -13.28 -2.61
N LEU A 130 0.00 -11.95 -2.76
CA LEU A 130 -1.13 -11.05 -2.49
C LEU A 130 -2.02 -10.95 -3.73
N LYS A 131 -2.52 -12.09 -4.22
CA LYS A 131 -3.37 -12.13 -5.41
C LYS A 131 -4.83 -11.84 -5.02
N VAL A 132 -5.38 -10.84 -5.69
CA VAL A 132 -6.74 -10.29 -5.61
C VAL A 132 -7.80 -11.37 -5.45
N ILE A 133 -8.64 -11.22 -4.41
CA ILE A 133 -9.91 -11.94 -4.30
C ILE A 133 -10.85 -11.33 -5.34
N ASN A 134 -11.25 -12.15 -6.33
CA ASN A 134 -12.20 -11.79 -7.38
C ASN A 134 -13.62 -11.59 -6.85
#